data_AF-A0AAD9V4Q5-F1
#
_entry.id   AF-A0AAD9V4Q5-F1
#
_cell.length_a   1.000
_cell.length_b   1.000
_cell.length_c   1.000
_cell.angle_alpha   90.00
_cell.angle_beta   90.00
_cell.angle_gamma   90.00
#
_symmetry.space_group_name_H-M   'P 1'
#
loop_
_entity.id
_entity.type
_entity.pdbx_description
1 polymer ?
#
loop_
_entity_poly.entity_id
_entity_poly.type
_entity_poly.pdbx_seq_one_letter_code
_entity_poly.pdbx_strand_id
1 'polypeptide(L)'
;MGRLKLVSKPLVRGEFICQRNLFIIPIKADVYSYGVLLCEMSIRQPPNPEERLAQVNRIESVQFGFLVRRCVETKPALRPDMKEVIQHINDGMMN
;
A
#
# COMPACT_ATOMS: atom_id res chain seq x y z
N MET A 1 10.66 -21.58 19.89
CA MET A 1 11.27 -20.23 19.83
C MET A 1 11.52 -19.84 18.39
N GLY A 2 10.47 -19.37 17.70
CA GLY A 2 10.58 -18.91 16.32
C GLY A 2 11.16 -17.51 16.29
N ARG A 3 12.35 -17.34 15.71
CA ARG A 3 12.96 -16.03 15.47
C ARG A 3 12.01 -15.20 14.60
N LEU A 4 11.57 -14.06 15.12
CA LEU A 4 11.05 -12.94 14.32
C LEU A 4 12.12 -12.60 13.29
N LYS A 5 11.96 -13.08 12.06
CA LYS A 5 12.71 -12.55 10.93
C LYS A 5 12.13 -11.17 10.68
N LEU A 6 12.73 -10.16 11.31
CA LEU A 6 12.74 -8.79 10.79
C LEU A 6 13.38 -8.87 9.41
N VAL A 7 12.57 -9.23 8.41
CA VAL A 7 12.95 -9.10 7.01
C VAL A 7 12.89 -7.62 6.70
N SER A 8 13.97 -6.93 7.06
CA SER A 8 14.52 -5.86 6.23
C SER A 8 14.90 -6.48 4.88
N LYS A 9 13.89 -6.80 4.07
CA LYS A 9 14.03 -7.09 2.64
C LYS A 9 13.64 -5.81 1.92
N PRO A 10 14.42 -5.39 0.92
CA PRO A 10 14.53 -4.00 0.50
C PRO A 10 13.14 -3.45 0.23
N LEU A 11 12.80 -2.43 1.03
CA LEU A 11 11.68 -1.53 0.84
C LEU A 11 11.55 -1.29 -0.66
N VAL A 12 10.49 -1.84 -1.25
CA VAL A 12 9.91 -1.51 -2.54
C VAL A 12 10.96 -1.01 -3.54
N ARG A 13 11.50 -1.88 -4.40
CA ARG A 13 12.28 -1.46 -5.57
C ARG A 13 11.34 -0.69 -6.51
N GLY A 14 11.06 0.55 -6.14
CA GLY A 14 10.36 1.52 -6.94
C GLY A 14 11.32 1.95 -8.01
N GLU A 15 11.06 1.55 -9.24
CA GLU A 15 11.57 2.25 -10.41
C GLU A 15 10.94 3.65 -10.42
N PHE A 16 11.38 4.55 -9.54
CA PHE A 16 10.97 5.94 -9.54
C PHE A 16 12.19 6.82 -9.68
N ILE A 17 12.42 7.16 -10.93
CA ILE A 17 13.41 8.08 -11.47
C ILE A 17 13.29 9.41 -10.73
N CYS A 18 14.41 9.87 -10.20
CA CYS A 18 14.58 11.21 -9.62
C CYS A 18 14.41 12.26 -10.73
N GLN A 19 13.23 12.85 -10.86
CA GLN A 19 13.01 14.02 -11.73
C GLN A 19 12.06 15.05 -11.07
N ARG A 20 12.66 16.20 -10.72
CA ARG A 20 12.09 17.57 -10.63
C ARG A 20 10.93 17.90 -9.65
N ASN A 21 10.54 17.06 -8.70
CA ASN A 21 9.65 17.46 -7.57
C ASN A 21 9.98 16.71 -6.26
N LEU A 22 11.03 17.14 -5.56
CA LEU A 22 11.75 16.35 -4.56
C LEU A 22 10.96 15.99 -3.28
N PHE A 23 9.88 16.71 -2.93
CA PHE A 23 9.15 16.47 -1.67
C PHE A 23 7.81 15.71 -1.82
N ILE A 24 7.19 15.72 -3.01
CA ILE A 24 5.89 15.05 -3.25
C ILE A 24 6.06 13.55 -3.53
N ILE A 25 7.16 13.19 -4.20
CA ILE A 25 7.50 11.81 -4.56
C ILE A 25 7.64 10.90 -3.32
N PRO A 26 8.35 11.28 -2.23
CA PRO A 26 8.45 10.42 -1.05
C PRO A 26 7.09 10.20 -0.36
N ILE A 27 6.27 11.25 -0.20
CA ILE A 27 4.96 11.13 0.46
C ILE A 27 4.05 10.14 -0.29
N LYS A 28 4.05 10.18 -1.63
CA LYS A 28 3.27 9.22 -2.43
C LYS A 28 3.89 7.82 -2.43
N ALA A 29 5.19 7.68 -2.18
CA ALA A 29 5.83 6.39 -1.98
C ALA A 29 5.46 5.77 -0.62
N ASP A 30 5.29 6.58 0.43
CA ASP A 30 4.81 6.13 1.73
C ASP A 30 3.37 5.59 1.65
N VAL A 31 2.48 6.29 0.91
CA VAL A 31 1.10 5.82 0.65
C VAL A 31 1.11 4.45 -0.06
N TYR A 32 2.00 4.26 -1.03
CA TYR A 32 2.13 2.99 -1.74
C TYR A 32 2.61 1.88 -0.81
N SER A 33 3.64 2.16 -0.02
CA SER A 33 4.19 1.21 0.97
C SER A 33 3.13 0.83 2.00
N TYR A 34 2.32 1.79 2.43
CA TYR A 34 1.20 1.55 3.33
C TYR A 34 0.12 0.66 2.70
N GLY A 35 -0.25 0.90 1.44
CA GLY A 35 -1.17 0.06 0.69
C GLY A 35 -0.68 -1.40 0.58
N VAL A 36 0.62 -1.61 0.36
CA VAL A 36 1.24 -2.95 0.36
C VAL A 36 1.07 -3.63 1.72
N LEU A 37 1.39 -2.92 2.79
CA LEU A 37 1.29 -3.45 4.15
C LEU A 37 -0.15 -3.82 4.49
N LEU A 38 -1.13 -2.96 4.15
CA LEU A 38 -2.55 -3.25 4.34
C LEU A 38 -2.98 -4.50 3.56
N CYS A 39 -2.52 -4.65 2.31
CA CYS A 39 -2.77 -5.85 1.51
C CYS A 39 -2.24 -7.09 2.22
N GLU A 40 -0.96 -7.09 2.62
CA GLU A 40 -0.30 -8.20 3.33
C GLU A 40 -1.05 -8.58 4.61
N MET A 41 -1.44 -7.60 5.43
CA MET A 41 -2.20 -7.85 6.66
C MET A 41 -3.59 -8.42 6.40
N SER A 42 -4.25 -8.00 5.31
CA SER A 42 -5.59 -8.43 4.94
C SER A 42 -5.62 -9.88 4.45
N ILE A 43 -4.68 -10.26 3.58
CA ILE A 43 -4.66 -11.61 2.98
C ILE A 43 -3.69 -12.58 3.68
N ARG A 44 -2.90 -12.10 4.65
CA ARG A 44 -1.89 -12.86 5.41
C ARG A 44 -0.84 -13.54 4.52
N GLN A 45 -0.49 -12.91 3.41
CA GLN A 45 0.52 -13.40 2.47
C GLN A 45 1.57 -12.33 2.19
N PRO A 46 2.84 -12.72 2.00
CA PRO A 46 3.89 -11.76 1.66
C PRO A 46 3.57 -11.06 0.34
N PRO A 47 3.98 -9.79 0.19
CA PRO A 47 3.70 -9.04 -1.02
C PRO A 47 4.44 -9.62 -2.23
N ASN A 48 3.72 -9.82 -3.33
CA ASN A 48 4.24 -10.23 -4.62
C ASN A 48 4.01 -9.11 -5.64
N PRO A 49 5.06 -8.38 -6.08
CA PRO A 49 4.91 -7.30 -7.06
C PRO A 49 4.25 -7.72 -8.37
N GLU A 50 4.53 -8.94 -8.86
CA GLU A 50 4.01 -9.45 -10.14
C GLU A 50 2.52 -9.80 -10.05
N GLU A 51 2.06 -10.24 -8.88
CA GLU A 51 0.66 -10.63 -8.64
C GLU A 51 -0.12 -9.60 -7.82
N ARG A 52 0.39 -8.39 -7.69
CA ARG A 52 -0.16 -7.38 -6.75
C ARG A 52 -1.65 -7.14 -6.95
N LEU A 53 -2.12 -7.01 -8.19
CA LEU A 53 -3.53 -6.80 -8.46
C LEU A 53 -4.38 -8.02 -8.04
N ALA A 54 -3.86 -9.23 -8.26
CA ALA A 54 -4.51 -10.45 -7.80
C ALA A 54 -4.55 -10.54 -6.27
N GLN A 55 -3.47 -10.15 -5.59
CA GLN A 55 -3.42 -10.06 -4.12
C GLN A 55 -4.46 -9.06 -3.58
N VAL A 56 -4.59 -7.88 -4.19
CA VAL A 56 -5.60 -6.88 -3.81
C VAL A 56 -7.02 -7.40 -4.02
N ASN A 57 -7.29 -8.12 -5.11
CA ASN A 57 -8.60 -8.70 -5.38
C ASN A 57 -8.99 -9.83 -4.41
N ARG A 58 -8.05 -10.38 -3.64
CA ARG A 58 -8.31 -11.38 -2.59
C ARG A 58 -8.71 -10.77 -1.24
N ILE A 59 -8.67 -9.44 -1.10
CA ILE A 59 -9.10 -8.78 0.14
C ILE A 59 -10.62 -8.93 0.28
N GLU A 60 -11.06 -9.60 1.33
CA GLU A 60 -12.48 -9.91 1.57
C GLU A 60 -13.31 -8.65 1.86
N SER A 61 -12.76 -7.70 2.60
CA SER A 61 -13.43 -6.42 2.86
C SER A 61 -13.42 -5.55 1.61
N VAL A 62 -14.60 -5.32 1.05
CA VAL A 62 -14.79 -4.47 -0.14
C VAL A 62 -14.22 -3.06 0.08
N GLN A 63 -14.42 -2.50 1.28
CA GLN A 63 -13.90 -1.18 1.62
C GLN A 63 -12.37 -1.14 1.64
N PHE A 64 -11.73 -2.12 2.30
CA PHE A 64 -10.27 -2.20 2.33
C PHE A 64 -9.69 -2.54 0.95
N GLY A 65 -10.34 -3.41 0.18
CA GLY A 65 -9.94 -3.74 -1.18
C GLY A 65 -9.93 -2.50 -2.09
N PHE A 66 -10.97 -1.67 -2.00
CA PHE A 66 -11.03 -0.40 -2.74
C PHE A 66 -9.93 0.57 -2.31
N LEU A 67 -9.74 0.77 -1.01
CA LEU A 67 -8.72 1.67 -0.48
C LEU A 67 -7.30 1.22 -0.90
N VAL A 68 -6.98 -0.05 -0.67
CA VAL A 68 -5.68 -0.64 -1.01
C VAL A 68 -5.40 -0.48 -2.50
N ARG A 69 -6.39 -0.75 -3.37
CA ARG A 69 -6.24 -0.59 -4.82
C ARG A 69 -5.82 0.83 -5.21
N ARG A 70 -6.40 1.85 -4.57
CA ARG A 70 -6.02 3.25 -4.80
C ARG A 70 -4.63 3.58 -4.27
N CYS A 71 -4.25 3.07 -3.10
CA CYS A 71 -2.94 3.30 -2.51
C CYS A 71 -1.80 2.70 -3.36
N VAL A 72 -2.01 1.52 -3.96
CA VAL A 72 -1.00 0.82 -4.77
C VAL A 72 -1.03 1.16 -6.26
N GLU A 73 -1.69 2.25 -6.64
CA GLU A 73 -1.77 2.70 -8.03
C GLU A 73 -0.36 3.03 -8.59
N THR A 74 -0.13 2.65 -9.85
CA THR A 74 1.18 2.81 -10.49
C THR A 74 1.54 4.28 -10.64
N LYS A 75 0.55 5.12 -10.99
CA LYS A 75 0.71 6.58 -11.12
C LYS A 75 0.64 7.26 -9.74
N PRO A 76 1.71 7.91 -9.24
CA PRO A 76 1.72 8.54 -7.91
C PRO A 76 0.65 9.61 -7.72
N ALA A 77 0.32 10.34 -8.78
CA ALA A 77 -0.70 11.40 -8.74
C ALA A 77 -2.13 10.89 -8.51
N LEU A 78 -2.39 9.60 -8.77
CA LEU A 78 -3.71 8.99 -8.57
C LEU A 78 -3.87 8.38 -7.17
N ARG A 79 -2.76 8.21 -6.44
CA ARG A 79 -2.80 7.72 -5.06
C ARG A 79 -3.45 8.77 -4.17
N PRO A 80 -4.27 8.38 -3.19
CA PRO A 80 -4.81 9.31 -2.20
C PRO A 80 -3.69 9.94 -1.36
N ASP A 81 -4.03 10.98 -0.61
CA ASP A 81 -3.19 11.50 0.46
C ASP A 81 -3.41 10.72 1.75
N MET A 82 -2.42 10.68 2.66
CA MET A 82 -2.53 9.95 3.92
C MET A 82 -3.74 10.40 4.77
N LYS A 83 -4.13 11.68 4.69
CA LYS A 83 -5.35 12.19 5.34
C LYS A 83 -6.60 11.47 4.83
N GLU A 84 -6.73 11.30 3.51
CA GLU A 84 -7.86 10.60 2.90
C GLU A 84 -7.85 9.11 3.23
N VAL A 85 -6.67 8.50 3.32
CA VAL A 85 -6.49 7.09 3.74
C VAL A 85 -7.00 6.89 5.16
N ILE A 86 -6.57 7.73 6.11
CA ILE A 86 -7.00 7.64 7.51
C ILE A 86 -8.51 7.88 7.63
N GLN A 87 -9.05 8.86 6.89
CA GLN A 87 -10.49 9.11 6.88
C GLN A 87 -11.29 7.89 6.41
N HIS A 88 -10.88 7.26 5.30
CA HIS A 88 -11.53 6.04 4.80
C HIS A 88 -11.51 4.90 5.82
N ILE A 89 -10.40 4.73 6.53
CA ILE A 89 -10.28 3.68 7.56
C ILE A 89 -11.23 3.99 8.72
N ASN A 90 -11.29 5.23 9.18
CA ASN A 90 -12.16 5.63 10.29
C ASN A 90 -13.65 5.51 9.93
N ASP A 91 -14.03 5.91 8.72
CA ASP A 91 -15.41 5.80 8.23
C ASP A 91 -15.84 4.32 8.12
N GLY A 92 -14.91 3.43 7.75
CA GLY A 92 -15.14 1.99 7.70
C GLY A 92 -15.23 1.30 9.06
N MET A 93 -14.65 1.89 10.11
CA MET A 93 -14.76 1.40 11.49
C MET A 93 -16.06 1.81 12.20
N MET A 94 -16.83 2.73 11.61
CA MET A 94 -18.10 3.22 12.15
C MET A 94 -19.34 2.54 11.55
N ASN A 95 -19.17 1.45 10.78
CA ASN A 95 -20.26 0.66 10.21
C ASN A 95 -20.27 -0.77 10.73
#